data_AF-S9S5V3-F1
#
_entry.id   AF-S9S5V3-F1
#
_cell.length_a   1.000
_cell.length_b   1.000
_cell.length_c   1.000
_cell.angle_alpha   90.00
_cell.angle_beta   90.00
_cell.angle_gamma   90.00
#
_symmetry.space_group_name_H-M   'P 1'
#
loop_
_entity.id
_entity.type
_entity.pdbx_description
1 polymer ?
#
loop_
_entity_poly.entity_id
_entity_poly.type
_entity_poly.pdbx_seq_one_letter_code
_entity_poly.pdbx_strand_id
1 'polypeptide(L)'
;MSYVSGFMAAVPEENKAAYLESVRKSWPLFKEYGATGIRECWEDVVPEGEVTSFPMAVKREEGEKVVFSWILWPDAETARRCWESMEMDARWQDMSMPFDGKRMIWGNFETLFEA
;
A
#
# COMPACT_ATOMS: atom_id res chain seq x y z
N MET A 1 11.86 -12.09 12.48
CA MET A 1 10.54 -12.50 11.95
C MET A 1 10.08 -11.36 11.08
N SER A 2 9.58 -11.63 9.88
CA SER A 2 9.19 -10.59 8.94
C SER A 2 8.12 -9.67 9.55
N TYR A 3 8.23 -8.37 9.33
CA TYR A 3 7.24 -7.37 9.73
C TYR A 3 6.55 -6.85 8.47
N VAL A 4 5.26 -6.56 8.55
CA VAL A 4 4.45 -6.24 7.37
C VAL A 4 3.76 -4.90 7.57
N SER A 5 3.87 -4.02 6.59
CA SER A 5 2.96 -2.88 6.45
C SER A 5 1.92 -3.22 5.39
N GLY A 6 0.66 -3.33 5.78
CA GLY A 6 -0.45 -3.64 4.87
C GLY A 6 -1.22 -2.37 4.50
N PHE A 7 -1.66 -2.31 3.24
CA PHE A 7 -2.42 -1.20 2.67
C PHE A 7 -3.58 -1.72 1.85
N MET A 8 -4.62 -0.90 1.79
CA MET A 8 -5.70 -1.09 0.86
C MET A 8 -6.24 0.26 0.40
N ALA A 9 -6.43 0.42 -0.90
CA ALA A 9 -6.90 1.66 -1.50
C ALA A 9 -7.95 1.38 -2.59
N ALA A 10 -8.81 2.36 -2.85
CA ALA A 10 -9.64 2.42 -4.04
C ALA A 10 -8.94 3.32 -5.06
N VAL A 11 -8.64 2.78 -6.24
CA VAL A 11 -7.92 3.48 -7.31
C VAL A 11 -8.81 3.56 -8.55
N PRO A 12 -8.97 4.74 -9.17
CA PRO A 12 -9.70 4.85 -10.45
C PRO A 12 -9.15 3.87 -11.48
N GLU A 13 -10.02 3.19 -12.21
CA GLU A 13 -9.63 2.13 -13.14
C GLU A 13 -8.70 2.66 -14.25
N GLU A 14 -8.98 3.87 -14.73
CA GLU A 14 -8.16 4.59 -15.70
C GLU A 14 -6.74 4.92 -15.17
N ASN A 15 -6.56 4.96 -13.85
CA ASN A 15 -5.31 5.29 -13.20
C ASN A 15 -4.40 4.08 -12.96
N LYS A 16 -4.76 2.87 -13.40
CA LYS A 16 -3.94 1.65 -13.19
C LYS A 16 -2.47 1.83 -13.61
N ALA A 17 -2.23 2.46 -14.76
CA ALA A 17 -0.87 2.73 -15.24
C ALA A 17 -0.13 3.75 -14.37
N ALA A 18 -0.80 4.84 -14.00
CA ALA A 18 -0.23 5.87 -13.12
C ALA A 18 0.10 5.32 -11.73
N TYR A 19 -0.74 4.41 -11.22
CA TYR A 19 -0.51 3.70 -9.97
C TYR A 19 0.77 2.86 -10.04
N LEU A 20 0.92 2.05 -11.09
CA LEU A 20 2.13 1.24 -11.28
C LEU A 20 3.40 2.09 -11.40
N GLU A 21 3.33 3.24 -12.08
CA GLU A 21 4.45 4.18 -12.15
C GLU A 21 4.77 4.81 -10.79
N SER A 22 3.77 5.12 -9.97
CA SER A 22 3.99 5.58 -8.59
C SER A 22 4.73 4.54 -7.76
N VAL A 23 4.29 3.27 -7.82
CA VAL A 23 4.96 2.14 -7.14
C VAL A 23 6.41 1.99 -7.60
N ARG A 24 6.67 2.07 -8.91
CA ARG A 24 8.03 1.95 -9.47
C ARG A 24 8.96 3.06 -8.99
N LYS A 25 8.43 4.27 -8.78
CA LYS A 25 9.19 5.40 -8.24
C LYS A 25 9.44 5.27 -6.74
N SER A 26 8.47 4.78 -5.97
CA SER A 26 8.58 4.68 -4.51
C SER A 26 9.44 3.49 -4.05
N TRP A 27 9.43 2.38 -4.78
CA TRP A 27 10.11 1.15 -4.39
C TRP A 27 11.63 1.31 -4.12
N PRO A 28 12.43 1.99 -4.96
CA PRO A 28 13.85 2.21 -4.68
C PRO A 28 14.10 2.87 -3.33
N LEU A 29 13.24 3.80 -2.93
CA LEU A 29 13.36 4.51 -1.67
C LEU A 29 12.96 3.62 -0.48
N PHE A 30 11.86 2.87 -0.58
CA PHE A 30 11.51 1.85 0.42
C PHE A 30 12.65 0.84 0.63
N LYS A 31 13.30 0.41 -0.46
CA LYS A 31 14.44 -0.50 -0.41
C LYS A 31 15.67 0.14 0.26
N GLU A 32 15.93 1.43 0.02
CA GLU A 32 16.99 2.19 0.70
C GLU A 32 16.77 2.25 2.22
N TYR A 33 15.50 2.35 2.64
CA TYR A 33 15.11 2.29 4.06
C TYR A 33 15.01 0.87 4.64
N GLY A 34 15.36 -0.16 3.86
CA GLY A 34 15.51 -1.54 4.36
C GLY A 34 14.31 -2.46 4.11
N ALA A 35 13.31 -2.05 3.31
CA ALA A 35 12.27 -2.96 2.86
C ALA A 35 12.87 -4.14 2.06
N THR A 36 12.37 -5.35 2.32
CA THR A 36 12.84 -6.59 1.68
C THR A 36 11.98 -7.02 0.51
N GLY A 37 10.74 -6.53 0.44
CA GLY A 37 9.83 -6.81 -0.66
C GLY A 37 8.61 -5.91 -0.65
N ILE A 38 7.95 -5.84 -1.81
CA ILE A 38 6.65 -5.19 -1.97
C ILE A 38 5.76 -6.08 -2.84
N ARG A 39 4.46 -6.08 -2.55
CA ARG A 39 3.43 -6.71 -3.39
C ARG A 39 2.30 -5.72 -3.56
N GLU A 40 1.93 -5.50 -4.80
CA GLU A 40 0.86 -4.59 -5.22
C GLU A 40 -0.11 -5.41 -6.06
N CYS A 41 -1.30 -5.68 -5.53
CA CYS A 41 -2.28 -6.57 -6.16
C CYS A 41 -3.50 -5.77 -6.61
N TRP A 42 -3.71 -5.71 -7.92
CA TRP A 42 -4.92 -5.13 -8.52
C TRP A 42 -6.09 -6.12 -8.42
N GLU A 43 -7.27 -5.64 -8.05
CA GLU A 43 -8.50 -6.43 -8.00
C GLU A 43 -8.74 -7.24 -9.29
N ASP A 44 -9.10 -8.51 -9.11
CA ASP A 44 -9.56 -9.43 -10.16
C ASP A 44 -10.97 -9.94 -9.81
N VAL A 45 -11.06 -10.80 -8.79
CA VAL A 45 -12.34 -11.28 -8.22
C VAL A 45 -12.48 -10.81 -6.78
N VAL A 46 -13.15 -9.67 -6.59
CA VAL A 46 -13.43 -9.10 -5.27
C VAL A 46 -14.94 -9.00 -5.07
N PRO A 47 -15.55 -9.88 -4.25
CA PRO A 47 -16.99 -9.90 -4.06
C PRO A 47 -17.48 -8.72 -3.22
N GLU A 48 -18.69 -8.27 -3.53
CA GLU A 48 -19.44 -7.37 -2.65
C GLU A 48 -19.93 -8.12 -1.40
N GLY A 49 -20.22 -7.37 -0.34
CA GLY A 49 -20.71 -7.91 0.92
C GLY A 49 -21.81 -7.05 1.52
N GLU A 50 -22.61 -7.63 2.41
CA GLU A 50 -23.71 -6.92 3.08
C GLU A 50 -23.27 -6.29 4.41
N VAL A 51 -22.34 -6.93 5.12
CA VAL A 51 -21.82 -6.47 6.42
C VAL A 51 -20.46 -5.80 6.25
N THR A 52 -19.55 -6.46 5.54
CA THR A 52 -18.22 -5.95 5.19
C THR A 52 -17.75 -6.56 3.88
N SER A 53 -16.87 -5.85 3.18
CA SER A 53 -16.18 -6.30 1.98
C SER A 53 -14.93 -5.45 1.77
N PHE A 54 -14.04 -5.88 0.86
CA PHE A 54 -12.91 -5.07 0.43
C PHE A 54 -13.35 -3.69 -0.12
N PRO A 55 -14.34 -3.60 -1.03
CA PRO A 55 -14.90 -2.32 -1.48
C PRO A 55 -15.43 -1.45 -0.36
N MET A 56 -16.16 -2.02 0.61
CA MET A 56 -16.71 -1.27 1.75
C MET A 56 -15.61 -0.69 2.64
N ALA A 57 -14.53 -1.44 2.86
CA ALA A 57 -13.45 -1.05 3.75
C ALA A 57 -12.64 0.16 3.24
N VAL A 58 -12.60 0.39 1.92
CA VAL A 58 -12.02 1.61 1.31
C VAL A 58 -13.07 2.56 0.75
N LYS A 59 -14.37 2.33 1.01
CA LYS A 59 -15.48 3.12 0.44
C LYS A 59 -15.29 3.34 -1.07
N ARG A 60 -15.06 2.24 -1.80
CA ARG A 60 -14.86 2.26 -3.25
C ARG A 60 -16.06 2.88 -3.96
N GLU A 61 -15.81 3.82 -4.86
CA GLU A 61 -16.81 4.45 -5.71
C GLU A 61 -16.93 3.72 -7.06
N GLU A 62 -17.94 4.07 -7.84
CA GLU A 62 -18.10 3.55 -9.21
C GLU A 62 -16.91 3.99 -10.08
N GLY A 63 -16.38 3.08 -10.90
CA GLY A 63 -15.20 3.33 -11.73
C GLY A 63 -13.86 3.12 -11.01
N GLU A 64 -13.87 2.72 -9.75
CA GLU A 64 -12.65 2.39 -9.00
C GLU A 64 -12.47 0.87 -8.83
N LYS A 65 -11.22 0.47 -8.58
CA LYS A 65 -10.79 -0.89 -8.26
C LYS A 65 -10.08 -0.91 -6.92
N VAL A 66 -10.23 -2.01 -6.18
CA VAL A 66 -9.44 -2.22 -4.97
C VAL A 66 -8.01 -2.58 -5.34
N VAL A 67 -7.05 -1.95 -4.66
CA VAL A 67 -5.67 -2.42 -4.60
C VAL A 67 -5.41 -2.93 -3.19
N PHE A 68 -4.93 -4.16 -3.09
CA PHE A 68 -4.47 -4.77 -1.85
C PHE A 68 -2.95 -4.92 -1.90
N SER A 69 -2.24 -4.37 -0.93
CA SER A 69 -0.79 -4.33 -1.00
C SER A 69 -0.09 -4.37 0.33
N TRP A 70 1.18 -4.75 0.29
CA TRP A 70 2.00 -4.79 1.47
C TRP A 70 3.49 -4.64 1.17
N ILE A 71 4.20 -4.11 2.17
CA ILE A 71 5.66 -4.02 2.21
C ILE A 71 6.16 -4.98 3.29
N LEU A 72 7.19 -5.74 2.94
CA LEU A 72 7.90 -6.65 3.83
C LEU A 72 9.13 -5.96 4.41
N TRP A 73 9.34 -6.14 5.70
CA TRP A 73 10.42 -5.56 6.47
C TRP A 73 11.16 -6.64 7.26
N PRO A 74 12.45 -6.44 7.58
CA PRO A 74 13.18 -7.37 8.43
C PRO A 74 12.69 -7.33 9.89
N ASP A 75 12.23 -6.15 10.34
CA ASP A 75 11.75 -5.87 11.69
C ASP A 75 10.90 -4.57 11.74
N ALA A 76 10.25 -4.35 12.89
CA ALA A 76 9.40 -3.17 13.13
C ALA A 76 10.18 -1.85 13.21
N GLU A 77 11.44 -1.89 13.68
CA GLU A 77 12.26 -0.69 13.82
C GLU A 77 12.62 -0.09 12.45
N THR A 78 12.95 -0.96 11.50
CA THR A 78 13.23 -0.62 10.11
C THR A 78 12.00 0.02 9.45
N ALA A 79 10.82 -0.59 9.63
CA ALA A 79 9.56 -0.03 9.14
C ALA A 79 9.30 1.37 9.75
N ARG A 80 9.41 1.50 11.08
CA ARG A 80 9.22 2.78 11.78
C ARG A 80 10.15 3.87 11.25
N ARG A 81 11.43 3.57 11.05
CA ARG A 81 12.40 4.51 10.49
C ARG A 81 12.01 4.98 9.09
N CYS A 82 11.49 4.08 8.25
CA CYS A 82 10.99 4.47 6.95
C CYS A 82 9.80 5.43 7.07
N TRP A 83 8.83 5.14 7.94
CA TRP A 83 7.66 6.00 8.13
C TRP A 83 8.04 7.38 8.66
N GLU A 84 8.92 7.45 9.65
CA GLU A 84 9.44 8.73 10.18
C GLU A 84 10.15 9.56 9.11
N SER A 85 10.79 8.91 8.15
CA SER A 85 11.45 9.62 7.04
C SER A 85 10.48 10.33 6.10
N MET A 86 9.18 9.98 6.07
CA MET A 86 8.22 10.55 5.12
C MET A 86 8.00 12.06 5.29
N GLU A 87 8.20 12.58 6.49
CA GLU A 87 8.12 14.03 6.77
C GLU A 87 9.46 14.75 6.54
N MET A 88 10.59 14.03 6.55
CA MET A 88 11.94 14.61 6.57
C MET A 88 12.67 14.49 5.24
N ASP A 89 12.45 13.41 4.48
CA ASP A 89 13.07 13.18 3.19
C ASP A 89 12.15 13.72 2.08
N ALA A 90 12.59 14.81 1.45
CA ALA A 90 11.86 15.48 0.39
C ALA A 90 11.55 14.58 -0.82
N ARG A 91 12.30 13.47 -1.02
CA ARG A 91 12.04 12.51 -2.11
C ARG A 91 10.66 11.86 -1.99
N TRP A 92 10.09 11.78 -0.78
CA TRP A 92 8.72 11.29 -0.58
C TRP A 92 7.66 12.26 -1.11
N GLN A 93 7.95 13.57 -1.13
CA GLN A 93 7.01 14.60 -1.58
C GLN A 93 6.81 14.59 -3.09
N ASP A 94 7.76 14.02 -3.84
CA ASP A 94 7.67 13.83 -5.29
C ASP A 94 6.82 12.59 -5.68
N MET A 95 6.36 11.80 -4.70
CA MET A 95 5.55 10.61 -4.94
C MET A 95 4.08 11.00 -5.13
N SER A 96 3.51 10.65 -6.28
CA SER A 96 2.08 10.87 -6.56
C SER A 96 1.21 9.77 -5.95
N MET A 97 0.08 10.13 -5.37
CA MET A 97 -1.00 9.20 -5.05
C MET A 97 -2.11 9.35 -6.10
N PRO A 98 -2.17 8.51 -7.15
CA PRO A 98 -3.18 8.61 -8.21
C PRO A 98 -4.54 8.04 -7.77
N PHE A 99 -4.90 8.26 -6.51
CA PHE A 99 -6.10 7.81 -5.81
C PHE A 99 -6.35 8.69 -4.58
N ASP A 100 -7.53 8.55 -3.95
CA ASP A 100 -7.86 9.30 -2.74
C ASP A 100 -7.20 8.71 -1.49
N GLY A 101 -6.09 9.33 -1.06
CA GLY A 101 -5.36 8.93 0.14
C GLY A 101 -6.17 9.00 1.44
N LYS A 102 -7.31 9.71 1.49
CA LYS A 102 -8.16 9.77 2.71
C LYS A 102 -8.94 8.49 2.94
N ARG A 103 -9.19 7.71 1.89
CA ARG A 103 -9.91 6.44 1.93
C ARG A 103 -8.98 5.23 2.02
N MET A 104 -7.69 5.44 1.79
CA MET A 104 -6.69 4.40 2.00
C MET A 104 -6.66 3.99 3.48
N ILE A 105 -6.73 2.69 3.72
CA ILE A 105 -6.49 2.12 5.03
C ILE A 105 -5.10 1.49 5.06
N TRP A 106 -4.45 1.54 6.22
CA TRP A 106 -3.12 0.98 6.40
C TRP A 106 -2.89 0.56 7.84
N GLY A 107 -1.93 -0.34 8.04
CA GLY A 107 -1.53 -0.79 9.36
C GLY A 107 -0.24 -1.58 9.31
N ASN A 108 0.38 -1.76 10.47
CA ASN A 108 1.58 -2.57 10.61
C ASN A 108 1.30 -3.82 11.45
N PHE A 109 1.92 -4.94 11.07
CA PHE A 109 1.62 -6.26 11.60
C PHE A 109 2.90 -7.06 11.81
N GLU A 110 2.97 -7.77 12.93
CA GLU A 110 3.96 -8.83 13.12
C GLU A 110 3.51 -10.09 12.36
N THR A 111 4.43 -10.71 11.63
CA THR A 111 4.11 -11.97 10.94
C THR A 111 3.94 -13.09 11.95
N LEU A 112 2.74 -13.65 12.00
CA LEU A 112 2.43 -14.80 12.85
C LEU A 112 2.85 -16.13 12.20
N PHE A 113 2.80 -16.23 10.87
CA PHE A 113 3.11 -17.45 10.11
C PHE A 113 3.59 -17.12 8.68
N GLU A 114 4.65 -17.79 8.22
CA GLU A 114 5.21 -17.74 6.86
C GLU A 114 5.74 -19.16 6.52
N ALA A 115 5.51 -19.65 5.31
CA ALA A 115 5.83 -21.01 4.87
C ALA A 115 6.73 -21.03 3.62
#